data_AF-A0A971QJS9-F1
#
_entry.id   AF-A0A971QJS9-F1
#
_cell.length_a   1.000
_cell.length_b   1.000
_cell.length_c   1.000
_cell.angle_alpha   90.00
_cell.angle_beta   90.00
_cell.angle_gamma   90.00
#
_symmetry.space_group_name_H-M   'P 1'
#
loop_
_entity.id
_entity.type
_entity.pdbx_description
1 polymer ?
#
loop_
_entity_poly.entity_id
_entity_poly.type
_entity_poly.pdbx_seq_one_letter_code
_entity_poly.pdbx_strand_id
1 'polypeptide(L)'
;MDTEGRSLSALIKEIRRQLSLSQEDLARQLGVSYATVNRWENGLSKPSKLAKAQLKAFCEKTIERGKLTLSADMIDFADLGSD
;
A
#
# COMPACT_ATOMS: atom_id res chain seq x y z
N MET A 1 -22.48 -1.93 -0.47
CA MET A 1 -21.23 -1.89 -1.28
C MET A 1 -20.49 -0.66 -0.81
N ASP A 2 -19.74 -0.84 0.27
CA ASP A 2 -19.20 0.28 1.05
C ASP A 2 -17.97 0.81 0.32
N THR A 3 -18.23 1.80 -0.51
CA THR A 3 -17.22 2.54 -1.29
C THR A 3 -17.04 3.93 -0.68
N GLU A 4 -17.07 4.02 0.65
CA GLU A 4 -16.84 5.26 1.39
C GLU A 4 -15.68 5.06 2.38
N GLY A 5 -14.60 5.82 2.18
CA GLY A 5 -13.53 5.99 3.17
C GLY A 5 -12.54 4.81 3.32
N ARG A 6 -11.98 4.27 2.24
CA ARG A 6 -10.84 3.35 2.39
C ARG A 6 -9.60 4.12 2.87
N SER A 7 -9.24 3.95 4.13
CA SER A 7 -8.01 4.50 4.69
C SER A 7 -6.77 3.89 4.02
N LEU A 8 -5.66 4.62 4.01
CA LEU A 8 -4.37 4.13 3.50
C LEU A 8 -3.98 2.79 4.13
N SER A 9 -4.29 2.62 5.42
CA SER A 9 -4.07 1.40 6.18
C SER A 9 -4.82 0.20 5.58
N ALA A 10 -6.08 0.39 5.21
CA ALA A 10 -6.91 -0.64 4.58
C ALA A 10 -6.42 -0.97 3.16
N LEU A 11 -5.97 0.04 2.41
CA LEU A 11 -5.42 -0.15 1.07
C LEU A 11 -4.12 -0.99 1.10
N ILE A 12 -3.20 -0.68 2.01
CA ILE A 12 -1.97 -1.46 2.18
C ILE A 12 -2.27 -2.92 2.55
N LYS A 13 -3.23 -3.14 3.46
CA LYS A 13 -3.69 -4.49 3.82
C LYS A 13 -4.26 -5.24 2.62
N GLU A 14 -5.05 -4.59 1.77
CA GLU A 14 -5.66 -5.24 0.62
C GLU A 14 -4.64 -5.56 -0.48
N ILE A 15 -3.70 -4.65 -0.77
CA ILE A 15 -2.57 -4.93 -1.67
C ILE A 15 -1.83 -6.18 -1.19
N ARG A 16 -1.47 -6.22 0.09
CA ARG A 16 -0.78 -7.37 0.69
C ARG A 16 -1.58 -8.67 0.54
N ARG A 17 -2.89 -8.60 0.80
CA ARG A 17 -3.79 -9.77 0.75
C ARG A 17 -3.98 -10.31 -0.67
N GLN A 18 -4.14 -9.44 -1.67
CA GLN A 18 -4.24 -9.87 -3.08
C GLN A 18 -2.97 -10.54 -3.58
N LEU A 19 -1.82 -10.09 -3.08
CA LEU A 19 -0.52 -10.64 -3.44
C LEU A 19 -0.08 -11.81 -2.57
N SER A 20 -0.91 -12.22 -1.61
CA SER A 20 -0.61 -13.28 -0.63
C SER A 20 0.71 -13.05 0.11
N LEU A 21 1.03 -11.79 0.42
CA LEU A 21 2.26 -11.40 1.11
C LEU A 21 2.05 -11.34 2.62
N SER A 22 3.11 -11.62 3.39
CA SER A 22 3.17 -11.21 4.80
C SER A 22 3.54 -9.73 4.90
N GLN A 23 3.37 -9.14 6.09
CA GLN A 23 3.84 -7.77 6.35
C GLN A 23 5.37 -7.68 6.17
N GLU A 24 6.12 -8.74 6.49
CA GLU A 24 7.56 -8.81 6.25
C GLU A 24 7.89 -8.86 4.76
N ASP A 25 7.15 -9.64 3.98
CA ASP A 25 7.41 -9.73 2.54
C ASP A 25 7.16 -8.39 1.86
N LEU A 26 6.06 -7.72 2.21
CA LEU A 26 5.80 -6.37 1.72
C LEU A 26 6.90 -5.39 2.15
N ALA A 27 7.35 -5.47 3.41
CA ALA A 27 8.43 -4.63 3.91
C ALA A 27 9.74 -4.83 3.12
N ARG A 28 10.09 -6.09 2.82
CA ARG A 28 11.26 -6.44 1.98
C ARG A 28 11.13 -5.88 0.56
N GLN A 29 9.95 -5.98 -0.06
CA GLN A 29 9.72 -5.43 -1.41
C GLN A 29 9.83 -3.91 -1.45
N LEU A 30 9.43 -3.24 -0.36
CA LEU A 30 9.48 -1.77 -0.24
C LEU A 30 10.80 -1.25 0.32
N GLY A 31 11.71 -2.13 0.77
CA GLY A 31 12.97 -1.72 1.40
C GLY A 31 12.79 -1.01 2.74
N VAL A 32 11.74 -1.36 3.50
CA VAL A 32 11.46 -0.80 4.84
C VAL A 32 11.43 -1.92 5.90
N SER A 33 11.32 -1.55 7.18
CA SER A 33 11.19 -2.54 8.24
C SER A 33 9.77 -3.11 8.35
N TYR A 34 9.64 -4.33 8.88
CA TYR A 34 8.35 -4.90 9.26
C TYR A 34 7.53 -3.94 10.15
N ALA A 35 8.18 -3.35 11.16
CA ALA A 35 7.54 -2.42 12.09
C ALA A 35 6.94 -1.20 11.37
N THR A 36 7.59 -0.74 10.29
CA THR A 36 7.10 0.35 9.44
C THR A 36 5.78 -0.04 8.76
N VAL A 37 5.73 -1.19 8.09
CA VAL A 37 4.50 -1.69 7.45
C VAL A 37 3.40 -1.93 8.47
N ASN A 38 3.73 -2.54 9.62
CA ASN A 38 2.76 -2.77 10.69
C ASN A 38 2.13 -1.46 11.21
N ARG A 39 2.92 -0.39 11.37
CA ARG A 39 2.37 0.93 11.76
C ARG A 39 1.47 1.51 10.69
N TRP A 40 1.81 1.39 9.41
CA TRP A 40 0.95 1.87 8.32
C TRP A 40 -0.37 1.12 8.27
N GLU A 41 -0.34 -0.21 8.34
CA GLU A 41 -1.53 -1.07 8.34
C GLU A 41 -2.46 -0.83 9.55
N ASN A 42 -1.93 -0.31 10.66
CA ASN A 42 -2.69 0.06 11.84
C ASN A 42 -3.00 1.56 11.95
N GLY A 43 -2.64 2.37 10.94
CA GLY A 43 -2.87 3.82 10.96
C GLY A 43 -2.06 4.59 11.99
N LEU A 44 -1.04 3.97 12.59
CA LEU A 44 -0.16 4.58 13.60
C LEU A 44 0.87 5.55 13.00
N SER A 45 1.10 5.47 11.68
CA SER A 45 1.93 6.42 10.94
C SER A 45 1.56 6.41 9.46
N LYS A 46 1.87 7.50 8.75
CA LYS A 46 1.73 7.58 7.29
C LYS A 46 3.09 7.25 6.61
N PRO A 47 3.10 6.62 5.42
CA PRO A 47 4.33 6.44 4.64
C PRO A 47 4.93 7.80 4.25
N SER A 48 6.26 7.89 4.29
CA SER A 48 6.99 9.06 3.78
C SER A 48 6.80 9.21 2.27
N LYS A 49 7.18 10.37 1.72
CA LYS A 49 7.13 10.61 0.27
C LYS A 49 7.89 9.53 -0.52
N LEU A 50 9.06 9.11 -0.03
CA LEU A 50 9.84 8.02 -0.61
C LEU A 50 9.10 6.68 -0.54
N ALA A 51 8.55 6.34 0.63
CA ALA A 51 7.80 5.10 0.80
C ALA A 51 6.53 5.04 -0.07
N LYS A 52 5.82 6.18 -0.23
CA LYS A 52 4.69 6.30 -1.16
C LYS A 52 5.13 6.03 -2.60
N ALA A 53 6.26 6.58 -3.03
CA ALA A 53 6.80 6.35 -4.36
C ALA A 53 7.19 4.88 -4.59
N GLN A 54 7.83 4.24 -3.60
CA GLN A 54 8.16 2.81 -3.64
C GLN A 54 6.91 1.94 -3.71
N LEU A 55 5.88 2.27 -2.91
CA LEU A 55 4.62 1.54 -2.91
C LEU A 55 3.89 1.68 -4.25
N LYS A 56 3.86 2.87 -4.85
CA LYS A 56 3.32 3.11 -6.18
C LYS A 56 4.03 2.27 -7.24
N ALA A 57 5.36 2.37 -7.31
CA ALA A 57 6.17 1.61 -8.25
C ALA A 57 6.01 0.09 -8.08
N PHE A 58 5.91 -0.38 -6.83
CA PHE A 58 5.64 -1.78 -6.52
C PHE A 58 4.27 -2.22 -7.05
N CYS A 59 3.23 -1.42 -6.85
CA CYS A 59 1.89 -1.74 -7.32
C CYS A 59 1.81 -1.75 -8.85
N GLU A 60 2.36 -0.74 -9.52
CA GLU A 60 2.41 -0.66 -11.00
C GLU A 60 3.04 -1.91 -11.59
N LYS A 61 4.23 -2.28 -11.10
CA LYS A 61 4.94 -3.50 -11.52
C LYS A 61 4.13 -4.78 -11.30
N THR A 62 3.26 -4.79 -10.30
CA THR A 62 2.48 -5.98 -9.95
C THR A 62 1.16 -6.05 -10.72
N ILE A 63 0.59 -4.90 -11.09
CA ILE A 63 -0.52 -4.77 -12.04
C ILE A 63 -0.07 -5.20 -13.44
N GLU A 64 1.09 -4.73 -13.92
CA GLU A 64 1.66 -5.14 -15.21
C GLU A 64 1.85 -6.67 -15.31
N ARG A 65 2.12 -7.32 -14.17
CA ARG A 65 2.26 -8.78 -14.07
C ARG A 65 0.91 -9.52 -13.95
N GLY A 66 -0.21 -8.80 -13.93
CA GLY A 66 -1.55 -9.36 -13.77
C GLY A 66 -1.83 -9.95 -12.38
N LYS A 67 -0.99 -9.65 -11.37
CA LYS A 67 -1.12 -10.20 -10.01
C LYS A 67 -1.96 -9.32 -9.08
N LEU A 68 -2.11 -8.04 -9.41
CA LEU A 68 -2.90 -7.08 -8.66
C LEU A 68 -4.02 -6.54 -9.55
N THR A 69 -5.26 -6.56 -9.07
CA THR A 69 -6.45 -6.16 -9.84
C THR A 69 -7.05 -4.83 -9.37
N LEU A 70 -6.39 -4.14 -8.44
CA LEU A 70 -6.78 -2.80 -8.00
C LEU A 70 -6.76 -1.83 -9.20
N SER A 71 -7.83 -1.03 -9.36
CA SER A 71 -7.81 0.05 -10.36
C SER A 71 -6.70 1.03 -10.01
N ALA A 72 -5.92 1.43 -11.00
CA ALA A 72 -4.80 2.35 -10.84
C ALA A 72 -5.24 3.69 -10.20
N ASP A 73 -6.50 4.07 -10.38
CA ASP A 73 -7.12 5.27 -9.80
C ASP A 73 -7.23 5.19 -8.26
N MET A 74 -7.23 3.99 -7.67
CA MET A 74 -7.19 3.80 -6.21
C MET A 74 -5.78 3.88 -5.62
N ILE A 75 -4.74 3.95 -6.46
CA ILE A 75 -3.31 3.98 -6.07
C ILE A 75 -2.78 5.42 -6.11
N ASP A 76 -3.66 6.42 -6.08
CA ASP A 76 -3.21 7.80 -5.90
C ASP A 76 -3.00 8.11 -4.40
N PHE A 77 -1.81 7.78 -3.91
CA PHE A 77 -1.39 8.09 -2.54
C PHE A 77 -1.14 9.60 -2.29
N ALA A 78 -1.27 10.44 -3.33
CA ALA A 78 -1.09 11.89 -3.24
C ALA A 78 -2.24 12.58 -2.52
N ASP A 79 -3.46 12.03 -2.56
CA ASP A 79 -4.66 12.68 -1.99
C ASP A 79 -4.99 12.24 -0.55
N LEU A 80 -4.39 11.14 -0.05
CA LEU A 80 -4.68 10.61 1.30
C LEU A 80 -3.96 11.36 2.45
N GLY A 81 -3.78 12.67 2.31
CA GLY A 81 -3.33 13.53 3.39
C GLY A 81 -2.55 14.75 2.91
N SER A 82 -3.29 15.80 2.57
CA SER A 82 -2.89 17.17 2.93
C SER A 82 -3.64 17.50 4.22
N ASP A 83 -2.90 17.68 5.32
CA ASP A 83 -3.36 17.92 6.70
C ASP A 83 -4.36 16.89 7.29
#